data_AF-A0A7C6LHN7-F1
#
_entry.id   AF-A0A7C6LHN7-F1
#
_cell.length_a   1.000
_cell.length_b   1.000
_cell.length_c   1.000
_cell.angle_alpha   90.00
_cell.angle_beta   90.00
_cell.angle_gamma   90.00
#
_symmetry.space_group_name_H-M   'P 1'
#
loop_
_entity.id
_entity.type
_entity.pdbx_description
1 polymer ?
#
loop_
_entity_poly.entity_id
_entity_poly.type
_entity_poly.pdbx_seq_one_letter_code
_entity_poly.pdbx_strand_id
1 'polypeptide(L)' 'MEFACARCGGVVTGGRCEECAQVYVTCCAECGNNIMFEQVDASQGQSLLRCTVCQNDFHLHMQVMDNRRDEWFN' A
#
# COMPACT_ATOMS: atom_id res chain seq x y z
N MET A 1 -8.45 -1.82 8.18
CA MET A 1 -7.36 -2.81 8.30
C MET A 1 -6.32 -2.17 9.20
N GLU A 2 -6.18 -2.68 10.42
CA GLU A 2 -5.20 -2.20 11.39
C GLU A 2 -4.02 -3.17 11.38
N PHE A 3 -2.80 -2.65 11.34
CA PHE A 3 -1.58 -3.45 11.44
C PHE A 3 -0.49 -2.71 12.20
N ALA A 4 0.50 -3.45 12.70
CA ALA A 4 1.60 -2.89 13.46
C ALA A 4 2.66 -2.27 12.53
N CYS A 5 3.12 -1.07 12.89
CA CYS A 5 4.20 -0.40 12.19
C CYS A 5 5.49 -1.21 12.32
N ALA A 6 6.05 -1.66 11.20
CA ALA A 6 7.32 -2.40 11.16
C ALA A 6 8.51 -1.61 11.76
N ARG A 7 8.42 -0.28 11.89
CA ARG A 7 9.48 0.56 12.43
C ARG A 7 9.42 0.71 13.96
N CYS A 8 8.25 0.98 14.52
CA CYS A 8 8.11 1.33 15.95
C CYS A 8 7.09 0.47 16.71
N GLY A 9 6.41 -0.46 16.04
CA GLY A 9 5.36 -1.30 16.64
C GLY A 9 4.01 -0.61 16.87
N GLY A 10 3.91 0.71 16.64
CA GLY A 10 2.68 1.48 16.81
C GLY A 10 1.58 1.13 15.80
N VAL A 11 0.36 1.58 16.06
CA VAL A 11 -0.80 1.31 15.19
C VAL A 11 -0.67 2.07 13.87
N VAL A 12 -1.01 1.39 12.76
CA VAL A 12 -1.14 1.97 11.43
C VAL A 12 -2.61 2.09 11.06
N THR A 13 -3.06 3.32 10.87
CA THR A 13 -4.43 3.67 10.48
C THR A 13 -4.38 4.40 9.13
N GLY A 14 -5.20 3.98 8.16
CA GLY A 14 -5.26 4.64 6.85
C GLY A 14 -3.91 4.68 6.08
N GLY A 15 -3.03 3.71 6.33
CA GLY A 15 -1.70 3.65 5.70
C GLY A 15 -0.63 4.52 6.36
N ARG A 16 -0.89 5.14 7.52
CA ARG A 16 0.11 5.93 8.25
C ARG A 16 0.23 5.48 9.70
N CYS A 17 1.46 5.32 10.18
CA CYS A 17 1.71 5.07 11.60
C CYS A 17 1.42 6.33 12.41
N GLU A 18 0.62 6.21 13.46
CA GLU A 18 0.24 7.33 14.34
C GLU A 18 1.41 7.83 15.19
N GLU A 19 2.38 6.96 15.49
CA GLU A 19 3.52 7.26 16.36
C GLU A 19 4.72 7.86 15.62
N CYS A 20 5.22 7.17 14.59
CA CYS A 20 6.46 7.58 13.90
C CYS A 20 6.22 8.22 12.53
N ALA A 21 4.95 8.46 12.17
CA ALA A 21 4.53 9.02 10.89
C ALA A 21 4.97 8.23 9.63
N GLN A 22 5.47 7.00 9.78
CA GLN A 22 5.85 6.14 8.66
C GLN A 22 4.64 5.91 7.74
N VAL A 23 4.84 6.14 6.45
CA VAL A 23 3.80 5.96 5.44
C VAL A 23 3.96 4.59 4.77
N TYR A 24 2.84 3.92 4.57
CA TYR A 24 2.70 2.66 3.88
C TYR A 24 1.78 2.85 2.68
N VAL A 25 2.15 2.26 1.55
CA VAL A 25 1.33 2.24 0.34
C VAL A 25 1.06 0.81 -0.09
N THR A 26 -0.08 0.61 -0.74
CA THR A 26 -0.41 -0.64 -1.39
C THR A 26 0.34 -0.75 -2.70
N CYS A 27 1.07 -1.85 -2.89
CA CYS A 27 1.84 -2.15 -4.09
C CYS A 27 1.35 -3.47 -4.71
N CYS A 28 1.35 -3.54 -6.04
CA CYS A 28 1.18 -4.79 -6.77
C CYS A 28 2.43 -5.65 -6.64
N ALA A 29 2.29 -6.90 -6.15
CA ALA A 29 3.43 -7.80 -5.97
C ALA A 29 4.08 -8.22 -7.30
N GLU A 30 3.33 -8.18 -8.41
CA GLU A 30 3.80 -8.66 -9.71
C GLU A 30 4.58 -7.58 -10.49
N CYS A 31 4.12 -6.33 -10.48
CA CYS A 31 4.73 -5.25 -11.28
C CYS A 31 5.21 -4.04 -10.47
N GLY A 32 5.01 -4.04 -9.15
CA GLY A 32 5.39 -2.93 -8.27
C GLY A 32 4.52 -1.67 -8.40
N ASN A 33 3.47 -1.66 -9.22
CA ASN A 33 2.56 -0.53 -9.34
C ASN A 33 1.97 -0.17 -7.96
N ASN A 34 2.09 1.08 -7.56
CA ASN A 34 1.59 1.62 -6.30
C ASN A 34 0.78 2.92 -6.48
N ILE A 35 0.44 3.25 -7.74
CA ILE A 35 -0.14 4.54 -8.11
C ILE A 35 -1.66 4.43 -8.20
N MET A 36 -2.16 3.48 -9.01
CA MET A 36 -3.58 3.37 -9.31
C MET A 36 -4.04 1.92 -9.31
N PHE A 37 -5.15 1.66 -8.64
CA PHE A 37 -5.84 0.39 -8.59
C PHE A 37 -7.31 0.60 -8.93
N GLU A 38 -7.91 -0.38 -9.60
CA GLU A 38 -9.33 -0.41 -9.89
C GLU A 38 -10.03 -1.22 -8.78
N GLN A 39 -11.13 -0.68 -8.25
CA GLN A 39 -12.01 -1.46 -7.38
C GLN A 39 -12.94 -2.28 -8.25
N VAL A 40 -12.90 -3.60 -8.11
CA VAL A 40 -13.75 -4.53 -8.86
C VAL A 40 -14.66 -5.29 -7.91
N ASP A 41 -15.92 -5.46 -8.30
CA ASP A 41 -16.87 -6.26 -7.54
C ASP A 41 -16.53 -7.74 -7.69
N ALA A 42 -16.18 -8.38 -6.58
CA ALA A 42 -16.07 -9.82 -6.50
C ALA A 42 -17.44 -10.44 -6.21
N SER A 43 -17.56 -11.73 -6.51
CA SER A 43 -18.72 -12.50 -6.10
C SER A 43 -18.90 -12.41 -4.58
N GLN A 44 -20.15 -12.45 -4.12
CA GLN A 44 -20.54 -12.32 -2.71
C GLN A 44 -20.41 -10.91 -2.09
N GLY A 45 -20.40 -9.86 -2.91
CA GLY A 45 -20.49 -8.47 -2.42
C GLY A 45 -19.22 -7.96 -1.75
N GLN A 46 -18.09 -8.63 -1.99
CA GLN A 46 -16.77 -8.15 -1.60
C GLN A 46 -16.20 -7.30 -2.74
N SER A 47 -15.52 -6.21 -2.43
CA SER A 47 -14.75 -5.46 -3.43
C SER A 47 -13.28 -5.86 -3.37
N LEU A 48 -12.69 -6.21 -4.51
CA LEU A 48 -11.25 -6.45 -4.64
C LEU A 48 -10.57 -5.25 -5.29
N LEU A 49 -9.26 -5.15 -5.11
CA LEU A 49 -8.42 -4.18 -5.79
C LEU A 49 -7.65 -4.89 -6.90
N ARG A 50 -7.84 -4.45 -8.14
CA ARG A 50 -7.11 -4.91 -9.32
C ARG A 50 -6.04 -3.91 -9.72
N CYS A 51 -4.84 -4.39 -9.97
CA CYS A 51 -3.77 -3.59 -10.54
C CYS A 51 -4.12 -3.17 -11.98
N THR A 52 -4.17 -1.87 -12.26
CA THR A 52 -4.50 -1.37 -13.62
C THR A 52 -3.41 -1.63 -14.65
N VAL A 53 -2.18 -1.95 -14.21
CA VAL A 53 -1.02 -2.18 -15.08
C VAL A 53 -0.96 -3.63 -15.56
N CYS A 54 -1.03 -4.60 -14.65
CA CYS A 54 -0.87 -6.03 -14.97
C CYS A 54 -2.13 -6.87 -14.76
N GLN A 55 -3.25 -6.25 -14.38
CA GLN A 55 -4.55 -6.90 -14.17
C GLN A 55 -4.57 -7.95 -13.03
N ASN A 56 -3.52 -8.01 -12.21
CA ASN A 56 -3.50 -8.86 -11.01
C ASN A 56 -4.45 -8.34 -9.93
N ASP A 57 -5.32 -9.20 -9.41
CA ASP A 57 -6.40 -8.89 -8.47
C ASP A 57 -6.26 -9.57 -7.09
N PHE A 58 -5.25 -10.43 -6.87
CA PHE A 58 -5.08 -11.15 -5.60
C PHE A 58 -3.77 -10.90 -4.84
N HIS A 59 -2.69 -10.43 -5.49
CA HIS A 59 -1.40 -10.23 -4.82
C HIS A 59 -1.04 -8.75 -4.66
N LEU A 60 -1.52 -8.15 -3.58
CA LEU A 60 -1.12 -6.82 -3.11
C LEU A 60 -0.36 -6.94 -1.79
N HIS A 61 0.63 -6.08 -1.59
CA HIS A 61 1.34 -5.97 -0.31
C HIS A 61 1.48 -4.51 0.12
N MET A 62 1.71 -4.30 1.41
CA MET A 62 2.04 -2.98 1.93
C MET A 62 3.55 -2.78 1.86
N GLN A 63 3.98 -1.64 1.32
CA GLN A 63 5.38 -1.25 1.27
C GLN A 63 5.56 0.06 2.03
N VAL A 64 6.67 0.16 2.75
CA VAL A 64 7.11 1.41 3.36
C VAL A 64 7.47 2.40 2.25
N MET A 65 6.81 3.56 2.23
CA MET A 65 7.29 4.69 1.43
C MET A 65 8.50 5.27 2.13
N ASP A 66 9.68 5.05 1.55
CA ASP A 66 10.89 5.71 2.00
C ASP A 66 10.77 7.20 1.63
N ASN A 67 10.52 8.03 2.63
CA ASN A 67 10.30 9.47 2.46
C ASN A 67 11.66 10.18 2.37
N ARG A 68 12.65 9.61 1.64
CA ARG A 68 13.89 10.33 1.31
C ARG A 68 13.56 11.41 0.29
N ARG A 69 13.02 12.50 0.81
CA ARG A 69 12.85 13.76 0.09
C ARG A 69 14.18 14.50 -0.14
N ASP A 70 15.32 13.87 0.13
CA ASP A 70 16.64 14.52 0.11
C ASP A 70 17.58 14.07 -1.02
N GLU A 71 17.20 13.16 -1.93
CA GLU A 71 18.13 12.66 -2.97
C GLU A 71 17.76 13.02 -4.43
N TRP A 72 16.73 13.85 -4.65
CA TRP A 72 16.34 14.32 -6.00
C TRP A 72 16.84 15.73 -6.35
N PHE A 73 17.56 16.39 -5.43
CA PHE A 73 18.10 17.74 -5.61
C PHE A 73 19.59 17.86 -5.21
N ASN A 74 20.42 16.88 -5.56
CA ASN A 74 21.87 17.04 -5.48
C ASN A 74 22.54 16.72 -6.82
#